data_AF-A0A124IJ79-F1
#
_entry.id   AF-A0A124IJ79-F1
#
_cell.length_a   1.000
_cell.length_b   1.000
_cell.length_c   1.000
_cell.angle_alpha   90.00
_cell.angle_beta   90.00
_cell.angle_gamma   90.00
#
_symmetry.space_group_name_H-M   'P 1'
#
loop_
_entity.id
_entity.type
_entity.pdbx_description
1 polymer ?
#
loop_
_entity_poly.entity_id
_entity_poly.type
_entity_poly.pdbx_seq_one_letter_code
_entity_poly.pdbx_strand_id
1 'polypeptide(L)'
;MDINPELVRRAQMLLTLDHSLPQVKQILLREGYRDDQVNELIDATEEVLNYFIPPTFTDDKIAIDIRHSKGEMDIDSSPDIIIDRINGKIEMLTPHLQETWRVASEIRKTIRPQYR
;
A
#
# COMPACT_ATOMS: atom_id res chain seq x y z
N MET A 1 14.20 -10.73 -11.48
CA MET A 1 14.90 -11.17 -10.27
C MET A 1 14.39 -12.57 -9.99
N ASP A 2 15.24 -13.59 -10.06
CA ASP A 2 14.81 -14.99 -9.91
C ASP A 2 14.79 -15.35 -8.43
N ILE A 3 13.67 -15.09 -7.77
CA ILE A 3 13.42 -15.57 -6.40
C ILE A 3 13.35 -17.10 -6.43
N ASN A 4 14.05 -17.75 -5.50
CA ASN A 4 14.05 -19.20 -5.41
C ASN A 4 12.62 -19.72 -5.15
N PRO A 5 12.04 -20.56 -6.02
CA PRO A 5 10.68 -21.05 -5.84
C PRO A 5 10.49 -21.86 -4.54
N GLU A 6 11.54 -22.52 -4.06
CA GLU A 6 11.49 -23.25 -2.79
C GLU A 6 11.41 -22.31 -1.59
N LEU A 7 12.07 -21.15 -1.65
CA LEU A 7 11.96 -20.10 -0.63
C LEU A 7 10.51 -19.60 -0.53
N VAL A 8 9.88 -19.33 -1.68
CA VAL A 8 8.48 -18.88 -1.73
C VAL A 8 7.54 -19.94 -1.13
N ARG A 9 7.71 -21.20 -1.55
CA ARG A 9 6.89 -22.31 -1.04
C ARG A 9 7.04 -22.49 0.46
N ARG A 10 8.28 -22.38 0.96
CA ARG A 10 8.58 -22.49 2.39
C ARG A 10 7.93 -21.36 3.17
N ALA A 11 8.06 -20.12 2.70
CA ALA A 11 7.42 -18.95 3.31
C ALA A 11 5.90 -19.08 3.36
N GLN A 12 5.27 -19.49 2.26
CA GLN A 12 3.82 -19.73 2.21
C GLN A 12 3.38 -20.77 3.24
N MET A 13 4.11 -21.88 3.35
CA MET A 13 3.79 -22.91 4.34
C MET A 13 3.88 -22.37 5.77
N LEU A 14 4.92 -21.58 6.10
CA LEU A 14 5.06 -20.98 7.42
C LEU A 14 3.92 -20.00 7.73
N LEU A 15 3.51 -19.19 6.76
CA LEU A 15 2.36 -18.28 6.88
C LEU A 15 1.05 -19.04 7.10
N THR A 16 0.85 -20.20 6.46
CA THR A 16 -0.34 -21.06 6.71
C THR A 16 -0.34 -21.74 8.08
N LEU A 17 0.80 -21.72 8.77
CA LEU A 17 0.96 -22.23 10.14
C LEU A 17 0.92 -21.09 11.17
N ASP A 18 0.27 -19.97 10.84
CA ASP A 18 0.09 -18.80 11.69
C ASP A 18 1.39 -18.14 12.20
N HIS A 19 2.51 -18.32 11.50
CA HIS A 19 3.73 -17.56 11.81
C HIS A 19 3.59 -16.12 11.30
N SER A 20 3.91 -15.15 12.13
CA SER A 20 4.02 -13.75 11.70
C SER A 20 5.18 -13.55 10.71
N LEU A 21 5.10 -12.55 9.83
CA LEU A 21 6.16 -12.23 8.86
C LEU A 21 7.56 -12.11 9.50
N PRO A 22 7.75 -11.44 10.66
CA PRO A 22 9.04 -11.43 11.34
C PRO A 22 9.52 -12.82 11.75
N GLN A 23 8.62 -13.70 12.20
CA GLN A 23 8.96 -15.09 12.54
C GLN A 23 9.35 -15.88 11.28
N VAL A 24 8.61 -15.73 10.18
CA VAL A 24 8.92 -16.34 8.88
C VAL A 24 10.32 -15.94 8.43
N LYS A 25 10.64 -14.63 8.46
CA LYS A 25 11.97 -14.10 8.15
C LYS A 25 13.07 -14.81 8.95
N GLN A 26 12.90 -14.89 10.27
CA GLN A 26 13.90 -15.51 11.14
C GLN A 26 14.06 -17.01 10.88
N ILE A 27 12.97 -17.73 10.58
CA ILE A 27 13.02 -19.16 10.27
C ILE A 27 13.77 -19.39 8.95
N LEU A 28 13.46 -18.63 7.90
CA LEU A 28 14.11 -18.78 6.59
C LEU A 28 15.61 -18.47 6.66
N LEU A 29 16.01 -17.44 7.40
CA LEU A 29 17.43 -17.14 7.62
C LEU A 29 18.15 -18.28 8.36
N ARG A 30 17.50 -18.87 9.39
CA ARG A 30 18.06 -20.01 10.12
C ARG A 30 18.15 -21.29 9.27
N GLU A 31 17.26 -21.44 8.30
CA GLU A 31 17.28 -22.55 7.32
C GLU A 31 18.35 -22.36 6.23
N GLY A 32 19.05 -21.23 6.22
CA GLY A 32 20.20 -20.96 5.35
C GLY A 32 19.84 -20.35 4.00
N TYR A 33 18.62 -19.84 3.83
CA TYR A 33 18.28 -19.04 2.65
C TYR A 33 19.05 -17.72 2.64
N ARG A 34 19.33 -17.20 1.46
CA ARG A 34 20.14 -15.99 1.29
C ARG A 34 19.41 -14.75 1.81
N ASP A 35 20.11 -13.92 2.59
CA ASP A 35 19.58 -12.70 3.20
C ASP A 35 18.90 -11.77 2.19
N ASP A 36 19.50 -11.56 1.03
CA ASP A 36 18.95 -10.66 0.01
C ASP A 36 17.59 -11.13 -0.51
N GLN A 37 17.45 -12.44 -0.78
CA GLN A 37 16.19 -13.01 -1.26
C GLN A 37 15.13 -13.09 -0.17
N VAL A 38 15.53 -13.36 1.08
CA VAL A 38 14.60 -13.38 2.21
C VAL A 38 14.06 -11.97 2.48
N ASN A 39 14.92 -10.95 2.48
CA ASN A 39 14.48 -9.57 2.69
C ASN A 39 13.54 -9.11 1.58
N GLU A 40 13.89 -9.35 0.30
CA GLU A 40 13.02 -8.99 -0.83
C GLU A 40 11.65 -9.66 -0.75
N LEU A 41 11.60 -10.96 -0.42
CA LEU A 41 10.34 -11.69 -0.28
C LEU A 41 9.48 -11.14 0.86
N ILE A 42 10.09 -10.84 2.01
CA ILE A 42 9.38 -10.33 3.18
C ILE A 42 8.83 -8.93 2.90
N ASP A 43 9.64 -8.04 2.32
CA ASP A 43 9.22 -6.67 1.99
C ASP A 43 8.06 -6.67 0.98
N ALA A 44 8.16 -7.50 -0.08
CA ALA A 44 7.08 -7.65 -1.04
C ALA A 44 5.80 -8.23 -0.42
N THR A 45 5.93 -9.17 0.53
CA THR A 45 4.77 -9.74 1.22
C THR A 45 4.14 -8.73 2.18
N GLU A 46 4.95 -7.93 2.87
CA GLU A 46 4.48 -6.85 3.74
C GLU A 46 3.74 -5.77 2.96
N GLU A 47 4.25 -5.37 1.78
CA GLU A 47 3.57 -4.43 0.89
C GLU A 47 2.18 -4.95 0.50
N VAL A 48 2.09 -6.21 0.07
CA VAL A 48 0.82 -6.84 -0.31
C VAL A 48 -0.14 -6.95 0.88
N LEU A 49 0.33 -7.35 2.07
CA LEU A 49 -0.51 -7.41 3.26
C LEU A 49 -0.99 -6.02 3.69
N ASN A 50 -0.18 -4.98 3.52
CA ASN A 50 -0.59 -3.59 3.77
C ASN A 50 -1.68 -3.11 2.79
N TYR A 51 -1.72 -3.64 1.56
CA TYR A 51 -2.82 -3.39 0.62
C TYR A 51 -4.16 -4.01 1.05
N PHE A 52 -4.14 -5.06 1.88
CA PHE A 52 -5.35 -5.73 2.38
C PHE A 52 -5.88 -5.14 3.69
N ILE A 53 -5.15 -4.22 4.32
CA ILE A 53 -5.64 -3.48 5.48
C ILE A 53 -6.44 -2.29 4.93
N PRO A 54 -7.78 -2.24 5.11
CA PRO A 54 -8.54 -1.06 4.73
C PRO A 54 -7.92 0.15 5.45
N PRO A 55 -7.69 1.27 4.74
CA PRO A 55 -7.02 2.42 5.33
C PRO A 55 -7.74 2.79 6.62
N THR A 56 -7.06 2.65 7.74
CA THR A 56 -7.54 3.19 9.01
C THR A 56 -7.64 4.69 8.79
N PHE A 57 -8.88 5.19 8.80
CA PHE A 57 -9.19 6.61 8.81
C PHE A 57 -8.76 7.16 10.18
N THR A 58 -7.45 7.38 10.34
CA THR A 58 -6.91 8.25 11.39
C THR A 58 -7.34 9.68 11.07
N ASP A 59 -7.63 10.51 12.08
CA ASP A 59 -8.04 11.92 11.94
C ASP A 59 -7.02 12.78 11.15
N ASP A 60 -5.83 12.22 10.97
CA ASP A 60 -4.72 12.74 10.17
C ASP A 60 -4.85 12.48 8.65
N LYS A 61 -5.89 11.77 8.19
CA LYS A 61 -6.12 11.47 6.78
C LYS A 61 -7.40 12.12 6.26
N ILE A 62 -7.31 12.76 5.11
CA ILE A 62 -8.46 13.30 4.37
C ILE A 62 -8.73 12.37 3.20
N ALA A 63 -9.92 11.77 3.15
CA ALA A 63 -10.40 11.14 1.93
C ALA A 63 -11.16 12.14 1.06
N ILE A 64 -10.95 12.03 -0.25
CA ILE A 64 -11.66 12.79 -1.26
C ILE A 64 -12.29 11.79 -2.21
N ASP A 65 -13.61 11.87 -2.30
CA ASP A 65 -14.41 11.20 -3.31
C ASP A 65 -14.72 12.20 -4.44
N ILE A 66 -14.51 11.79 -5.67
CA ILE A 66 -14.61 12.63 -6.85
C ILE A 66 -15.86 12.24 -7.62
N ARG A 67 -16.70 13.23 -7.90
CA ARG A 67 -17.84 13.04 -8.79
C ARG A 67 -17.37 12.78 -10.20
N HIS A 68 -17.42 11.52 -10.61
CA HIS A 68 -17.15 11.10 -11.97
C HIS A 68 -18.38 11.33 -12.84
N SER A 69 -18.15 11.84 -14.04
CA SER A 69 -19.22 12.18 -15.00
C SER A 69 -20.05 10.98 -15.48
N LYS A 70 -19.62 9.75 -15.17
CA LYS A 70 -20.08 8.48 -15.76
C LYS A 70 -20.49 7.40 -14.74
N GLY A 71 -20.70 7.74 -13.47
CA GLY A 71 -21.09 6.75 -12.46
C GLY A 71 -22.06 7.32 -11.44
N GLU A 72 -22.99 6.49 -10.97
CA GLU A 72 -23.72 6.75 -9.74
C GLU A 72 -22.71 6.75 -8.58
N MET A 73 -22.93 7.66 -7.62
CA MET A 73 -22.08 7.78 -6.45
C MET A 73 -22.41 6.61 -5.52
N ASP A 74 -21.64 5.54 -5.60
CA ASP A 74 -21.80 4.42 -4.67
C ASP A 74 -21.21 4.84 -3.33
N ILE A 75 -22.06 5.03 -2.32
CA ILE A 75 -21.66 5.56 -1.01
C ILE A 75 -20.75 4.56 -0.27
N ASP A 76 -20.75 3.29 -0.68
CA ASP A 76 -19.83 2.24 -0.24
C ASP A 76 -18.53 2.16 -1.07
N SER A 77 -18.31 3.07 -2.01
CA SER A 77 -17.08 3.14 -2.80
C SER A 77 -15.90 3.57 -1.93
N SER A 78 -14.76 2.89 -2.13
CA SER A 78 -13.46 3.39 -1.68
C SER A 78 -13.26 4.82 -2.20
N PRO A 79 -12.67 5.74 -1.41
CA PRO A 79 -12.40 7.10 -1.88
C PRO A 79 -11.42 7.10 -3.05
N ASP A 80 -11.45 8.15 -3.88
CA ASP A 80 -10.55 8.27 -5.03
C ASP A 80 -9.15 8.71 -4.65
N ILE A 81 -9.03 9.55 -3.60
CA ILE A 81 -7.76 10.12 -3.13
C ILE A 81 -7.73 10.09 -1.60
N ILE A 82 -6.56 9.75 -1.06
CA ILE A 82 -6.23 9.94 0.36
C ILE A 82 -5.09 10.95 0.47
N ILE A 83 -5.24 11.91 1.38
CA ILE A 83 -4.21 12.88 1.73
C ILE A 83 -3.82 12.67 3.18
N ASP A 84 -2.52 12.53 3.43
CA ASP A 84 -1.94 12.61 4.76
C ASP A 84 -1.75 14.09 5.15
N ARG A 85 -2.43 14.53 6.21
CA ARG A 85 -2.40 15.92 6.72
C ARG A 85 -1.04 16.31 7.29
N ILE A 86 -0.25 15.35 7.78
CA ILE A 86 1.00 15.61 8.49
C ILE A 86 2.12 15.91 7.50
N ASN A 87 2.26 15.09 6.45
CA ASN A 87 3.34 15.20 5.48
C ASN A 87 2.88 15.73 4.10
N GLY A 88 1.57 15.89 3.88
CA GLY A 88 1.02 16.34 2.61
C GLY A 88 1.13 15.30 1.48
N LYS A 89 1.44 14.04 1.81
CA LYS A 89 1.51 12.95 0.83
C LYS A 89 0.11 12.68 0.29
N ILE A 90 0.04 12.54 -1.03
CA ILE A 90 -1.21 12.29 -1.76
C ILE A 90 -1.12 10.91 -2.39
N GLU A 91 -2.08 10.07 -2.05
CA GLU A 91 -2.27 8.73 -2.59
C GLU A 91 -3.55 8.71 -3.44
N MET A 92 -3.44 8.22 -4.67
CA MET A 92 -4.58 8.10 -5.58
C MET A 92 -4.98 6.63 -5.66
N LEU A 93 -6.20 6.32 -5.25
CA LEU A 93 -6.76 4.97 -5.27
C LEU A 93 -7.42 4.63 -6.62
N THR A 94 -7.82 5.66 -7.38
CA THR A 94 -8.35 5.53 -8.75
C THR A 94 -7.48 6.23 -9.81
N PRO A 95 -6.18 5.91 -9.92
CA PRO A 95 -5.26 6.61 -10.83
C PRO A 95 -5.56 6.36 -12.32
N HIS A 96 -6.49 5.47 -12.65
CA HIS A 96 -6.94 5.24 -14.01
C HIS A 96 -7.98 6.27 -14.49
N LEU A 97 -8.55 7.07 -13.58
CA LEU A 97 -9.52 8.12 -13.89
C LEU A 97 -8.82 9.46 -14.08
N GLN A 98 -9.17 10.18 -15.15
CA GLN A 98 -8.55 11.47 -15.47
C GLN A 98 -8.89 12.54 -14.43
N GLU A 99 -10.11 12.49 -13.90
CA GLU A 99 -10.60 13.38 -12.85
C GLU A 99 -9.74 13.29 -11.58
N THR A 100 -9.34 12.07 -11.20
CA THR A 100 -8.44 11.80 -10.06
C THR A 100 -7.10 12.49 -10.22
N TRP A 101 -6.48 12.40 -11.41
CA TRP A 101 -5.24 13.12 -11.69
C TRP A 101 -5.40 14.64 -11.67
N ARG A 102 -6.51 15.16 -12.21
CA ARG A 102 -6.80 16.59 -12.22
C ARG A 102 -6.89 17.13 -10.79
N VAL A 103 -7.68 16.45 -9.94
CA VAL A 103 -7.87 16.84 -8.54
C VAL A 103 -6.55 16.71 -7.77
N ALA A 104 -5.80 15.61 -7.92
CA ALA A 104 -4.50 15.44 -7.29
C ALA A 104 -3.50 16.55 -7.66
N SER A 105 -3.50 17.00 -8.92
CA SER A 105 -2.64 18.10 -9.38
C SER A 105 -2.98 19.43 -8.71
N GLU A 106 -4.27 19.75 -8.57
CA GLU A 106 -4.72 20.97 -7.87
C GLU A 106 -4.37 20.92 -6.37
N ILE A 107 -4.55 19.77 -5.74
CA ILE A 107 -4.16 19.57 -4.34
C ILE A 107 -2.65 19.77 -4.19
N ARG A 108 -1.83 19.17 -5.07
CA ARG A 108 -0.37 19.36 -5.06
C ARG A 108 0.03 20.83 -5.16
N LYS A 109 -0.64 21.62 -6.01
CA LYS A 109 -0.37 23.06 -6.11
C LYS A 109 -0.70 23.79 -4.81
N THR A 110 -1.75 23.37 -4.11
CA THR A 110 -2.25 24.01 -2.90
C THR A 110 -1.46 23.65 -1.65
N ILE A 111 -0.93 22.42 -1.56
CA ILE A 111 -0.08 21.97 -0.44
C ILE A 111 1.35 22.52 -0.59
N ARG A 112 1.80 22.85 -1.81
CA ARG A 112 3.19 23.27 -2.10
C ARG A 112 3.59 24.73 -1.80
N PRO A 113 2.84 25.58 -1.07
CA PRO A 113 3.40 26.83 -0.55
C PRO A 113 3.18 27.00 0.97
N GLN A 114 3.95 26.28 1.79
CA GLN A 114 4.19 26.68 3.20
C GLN A 114 5.68 26.65 3.61
N TYR A 115 6.60 26.48 2.64
CA TYR A 115 8.02 26.79 2.86
C TYR A 115 8.36 28.09 2.14
N ARG A 116 8.13 29.22 2.81
CA ARG A 116 8.74 30.50 2.48
C ARG A 116 9.20 31.18 3.76
#